data_AF-G9AJK0-F1
#
_entry.id   AF-G9AJK0-F1
#
_cell.length_a   1.000
_cell.length_b   1.000
_cell.length_c   1.000
_cell.angle_alpha   90.00
_cell.angle_beta   90.00
_cell.angle_gamma   90.00
#
_symmetry.space_group_name_H-M   'P 1'
#
loop_
_entity.id
_entity.type
_entity.pdbx_description
1 polymer ?
#
loop_
_entity_poly.entity_id
_entity_poly.type
_entity_poly.pdbx_seq_one_letter_code
_entity_poly.pdbx_strand_id
1 'polypeptide(L)' 'MSDWEQVFVNHANGGNYLLQNGTGSGGEKEFACGKFPSDSRPRKGDQYHITATPKHEIFAMNWTATCTFSGETSEFK' A
#
# COMPACT_ATOMS: atom_id res chain seq x y z
N MET A 1 4.67 7.71 13.89
CA MET A 1 4.11 7.01 12.71
C MET A 1 4.96 5.78 12.50
N SER A 2 4.36 4.63 12.21
CA SER A 2 5.14 3.43 11.90
C SER A 2 5.63 3.53 10.46
N ASP A 3 6.93 3.31 10.27
CA ASP A 3 7.53 3.16 8.95
C ASP A 3 7.42 1.70 8.54
N TRP A 4 7.09 1.47 7.26
CA TRP A 4 6.88 0.15 6.70
C TRP A 4 7.84 -0.07 5.54
N GLU A 5 8.44 -1.26 5.51
CA GLU A 5 9.34 -1.73 4.47
C GLU A 5 8.69 -2.91 3.75
N GLN A 6 9.15 -3.18 2.52
CA GLN A 6 8.65 -4.28 1.70
C GLN A 6 7.13 -4.21 1.49
N VAL A 7 6.64 -3.05 1.07
CA VAL A 7 5.21 -2.84 0.81
C VAL A 7 4.83 -3.40 -0.54
N PHE A 8 3.83 -4.28 -0.56
CA PHE A 8 3.19 -4.80 -1.75
C PHE A 8 1.75 -4.33 -1.80
N VAL A 9 1.32 -3.88 -2.99
CA VAL A 9 -0.06 -3.43 -3.21
C VAL A 9 -0.58 -4.06 -4.49
N ASN A 10 -1.72 -4.73 -4.42
CA ASN A 10 -2.44 -5.24 -5.58
C ASN A 10 -3.94 -4.98 -5.43
N HIS A 11 -4.65 -4.93 -6.55
CA HIS A 11 -6.09 -4.71 -6.54
C HIS A 11 -6.81 -5.84 -5.76
N ALA A 12 -7.89 -5.50 -5.04
CA ALA A 12 -8.63 -6.46 -4.21
C ALA A 12 -9.20 -7.63 -5.05
N ASN A 13 -9.65 -7.33 -6.26
CA ASN A 13 -10.15 -8.33 -7.22
C ASN A 13 -9.05 -9.24 -7.83
N GLY A 14 -7.82 -9.18 -7.34
CA GLY A 14 -6.67 -9.89 -7.91
C GLY A 14 -6.02 -9.15 -9.08
N GLY A 15 -4.89 -9.67 -9.54
CA GLY A 15 -4.10 -9.10 -10.63
C GLY A 15 -2.64 -8.86 -10.25
N ASN A 16 -1.93 -8.13 -11.11
CA ASN A 16 -0.53 -7.78 -10.89
C ASN A 16 -0.40 -6.78 -9.74
N TYR A 17 0.74 -6.84 -9.04
CA TYR A 17 1.09 -5.83 -8.06
C TYR A 17 1.32 -4.47 -8.72
N LEU A 18 0.67 -3.45 -8.18
CA LEU A 18 0.85 -2.03 -8.50
C LEU A 18 2.11 -1.46 -7.83
N LEU A 19 2.47 -2.02 -6.67
CA LEU A 19 3.71 -1.73 -5.97
C LEU A 19 4.29 -3.05 -5.50
N GLN A 20 5.58 -3.27 -5.78
CA GLN A 20 6.33 -4.43 -5.32
C GLN A 20 7.54 -3.92 -4.55
N ASN A 21 7.67 -4.34 -3.29
CA ASN A 21 8.79 -3.99 -2.43
C ASN A 21 8.99 -2.48 -2.25
N GLY A 22 7.88 -1.74 -2.08
CA GLY A 22 7.90 -0.31 -1.80
C GLY A 22 8.10 0.01 -0.32
N THR A 23 7.88 1.27 0.02
CA THR A 23 7.85 1.76 1.41
C THR A 23 6.48 2.32 1.73
N GLY A 24 6.17 2.48 3.01
CA GLY A 24 4.93 3.09 3.46
C GLY A 24 5.06 3.71 4.84
N SER A 25 4.07 4.48 5.24
CA SER A 25 4.01 5.12 6.55
C SER A 25 2.57 5.18 7.06
N GLY A 26 2.41 5.21 8.38
CA GLY A 26 1.10 5.27 9.02
C GLY A 26 0.77 3.99 9.78
N GLY A 27 -0.51 3.61 9.82
CA GLY A 27 -0.98 2.38 10.45
C GLY A 27 -2.14 1.76 9.67
N GLU A 28 -2.66 0.62 10.14
CA GLU A 28 -3.69 -0.14 9.40
C GLU A 28 -4.95 0.67 9.05
N LYS A 29 -5.30 1.69 9.84
CA LYS A 29 -6.47 2.57 9.60
C LYS A 29 -6.20 3.71 8.63
N GLU A 30 -4.95 4.15 8.53
CA GLU A 30 -4.53 5.29 7.70
C GLU A 30 -3.11 5.01 7.23
N PHE A 31 -2.99 4.53 6.00
CA PHE A 31 -1.74 4.07 5.43
C PHE A 31 -1.41 4.83 4.15
N ALA A 32 -0.21 5.39 4.08
CA ALA A 32 0.31 6.05 2.89
C ALA A 32 1.44 5.21 2.31
N CYS A 33 1.25 4.75 1.07
CA CYS A 33 2.27 4.05 0.30
C CYS A 33 3.19 5.05 -0.38
N GLY A 34 4.47 4.67 -0.51
CA GLY A 34 5.49 5.37 -1.28
C GLY A 34 5.20 5.39 -2.79
N LYS A 35 6.22 5.74 -3.57
CA LYS A 35 6.05 6.10 -4.98
C LYS A 35 5.54 4.95 -5.85
N PHE A 36 4.31 5.08 -6.34
CA PHE A 36 3.79 4.22 -7.41
C PHE A 36 4.34 4.66 -8.77
N PRO A 37 4.66 3.70 -9.67
CA PRO A 37 4.89 3.98 -11.08
C PRO A 37 3.69 4.70 -11.71
N SER A 38 3.93 5.59 -12.69
CA SER A 38 2.86 6.39 -13.31
C SER A 38 1.78 5.56 -14.01
N ASP A 39 2.15 4.39 -14.54
CA ASP A 39 1.27 3.43 -15.20
C ASP A 39 0.57 2.45 -14.23
N SER A 40 1.02 2.43 -12.97
CA SER A 40 0.58 1.47 -11.95
C SER A 40 0.04 2.18 -10.69
N ARG A 41 -0.56 3.37 -10.85
CA ARG A 41 -1.16 4.09 -9.72
C ARG A 41 -2.49 3.45 -9.32
N PRO A 42 -2.77 3.34 -8.01
CA PRO A 42 -4.09 2.94 -7.52
C PRO A 42 -5.15 3.95 -7.96
N ARG A 43 -6.40 3.54 -8.04
CA ARG A 43 -7.54 4.37 -8.38
C ARG A 43 -8.27 4.72 -7.10
N LYS A 44 -8.59 6.01 -6.96
CA LYS A 44 -9.37 6.48 -5.82
C LYS A 44 -10.75 5.82 -5.81
N GLY A 45 -11.15 5.28 -4.67
CA GLY A 45 -12.41 4.57 -4.45
C GLY A 45 -12.31 3.05 -4.58
N ASP A 46 -11.23 2.52 -5.19
CA ASP A 46 -11.02 1.08 -5.32
C ASP A 46 -10.39 0.50 -4.05
N GLN A 47 -10.61 -0.80 -3.83
CA GLN A 47 -10.03 -1.55 -2.73
C GLN A 47 -8.76 -2.29 -3.16
N TYR A 48 -7.80 -2.35 -2.25
CA TYR A 48 -6.48 -2.93 -2.48
C TYR A 48 -6.09 -3.84 -1.33
N HIS A 49 -5.48 -4.98 -1.67
CA HIS A 49 -4.75 -5.80 -0.72
C HIS A 49 -3.37 -5.17 -0.52
N ILE A 50 -3.02 -4.95 0.74
CA ILE A 50 -1.76 -4.37 1.17
C ILE A 50 -1.07 -5.38 2.04
N THR A 51 0.18 -5.68 1.69
CA THR A 51 1.11 -6.43 2.52
C THR A 51 2.26 -5.53 2.87
N ALA A 52 2.58 -5.38 4.14
CA ALA A 52 3.67 -4.52 4.58
C ALA A 52 4.36 -5.10 5.81
N THR A 53 5.67 -4.98 5.88
CA THR A 53 6.46 -5.40 7.05
C THR A 53 6.83 -4.15 7.84
N PRO A 54 6.50 -4.06 9.14
CA PRO A 54 6.98 -2.95 9.95
C PRO A 54 8.51 -2.91 9.94
N LYS A 55 9.08 -1.72 9.91
CA LYS A 55 10.54 -1.58 9.94
C LYS A 55 11.13 -2.25 11.17
N HIS A 56 12.20 -3.03 10.98
CA HIS A 56 12.85 -3.87 12.00
C HIS A 56 12.07 -5.10 12.48
N GLU A 57 10.92 -5.40 11.88
CA GLU A 57 10.16 -6.63 12.12
C GLU A 57 10.40 -7.68 11.03
N ILE A 58 10.10 -8.94 11.34
CA ILE A 58 10.23 -10.06 10.40
C ILE A 58 8.85 -10.47 9.83
N PHE A 59 7.77 -10.13 10.54
CA PHE A 59 6.42 -10.54 10.18
C PHE A 59 5.71 -9.48 9.33
N ALA A 60 5.32 -9.86 8.12
CA ALA A 60 4.48 -9.05 7.27
C ALA A 60 3.02 -9.06 7.76
N MET A 61 2.40 -7.88 7.74
CA MET A 61 0.99 -7.69 8.00
C MET A 61 0.24 -7.54 6.68
N ASN A 62 -0.99 -8.06 6.64
CA ASN A 62 -1.82 -8.04 5.44
C ASN A 62 -3.20 -7.50 5.79
N TRP A 63 -3.70 -6.55 5.01
CA TRP A 63 -5.04 -6.01 5.17
C TRP A 63 -5.59 -5.50 3.85
N THR A 64 -6.89 -5.23 3.83
CA THR A 64 -7.57 -4.60 2.70
C THR A 64 -7.96 -3.18 3.06
N ALA A 65 -7.65 -2.22 2.19
CA ALA A 65 -7.99 -0.82 2.40
C ALA A 65 -8.43 -0.16 1.09
N THR A 66 -9.21 0.90 1.22
CA THR A 66 -9.75 1.68 0.10
C THR A 66 -8.82 2.84 -0.20
N CYS A 67 -8.45 3.04 -1.47
CA CYS A 67 -7.65 4.19 -1.85
C CYS A 67 -8.47 5.48 -1.73
N THR A 68 -8.10 6.38 -0.81
CA THR A 68 -8.77 7.67 -0.59
C THR A 68 -8.11 8.80 -1.39
N PHE A 69 -6.84 8.65 -1.70
CA PHE A 69 -6.05 9.57 -2.54
C PHE A 69 -5.11 8.79 -3.44
N SER A 70 -5.12 9.12 -4.73
CA SER A 70 -4.24 8.52 -5.75
C SER A 70 -3.29 9.58 -6.31
N GLY A 71 -2.00 9.28 -6.25
CA GLY A 71 -0.94 10.16 -6.72
C GLY A 71 0.38 9.41 -6.85
N GLU A 72 1.50 10.14 -6.85
CA GLU A 72 2.81 9.48 -6.67
C GLU A 72 2.86 8.75 -5.33
N THR A 73 2.47 9.43 -4.26
CA THR A 73 2.12 8.83 -2.97
C THR A 73 0.62 8.62 -2.94
N SER A 74 0.15 7.44 -2.53
CA SER A 74 -1.30 7.16 -2.42
C SER A 74 -1.68 6.80 -0.99
N GLU A 75 -2.88 7.18 -0.59
CA GLU A 75 -3.41 6.97 0.76
C GLU A 75 -4.54 5.93 0.74
N PHE A 76 -4.59 5.13 1.80
CA PHE A 76 -5.50 4.02 1.99
C PHE A 76 -6.13 4.07 3.38
N LYS A 77 -7.45 3.81 3.46
CA LYS A 77 -8.25 3.75 4.70
C LYS A 77 -9.26 2.61 4.68
#